data_AF-A0A392RZ56-F1
#
_entry.id   AF-A0A392RZ56-F1
#
_cell.length_a   1.000
_cell.length_b   1.000
_cell.length_c   1.000
_cell.angle_alpha   90.00
_cell.angle_beta   90.00
_cell.angle_gamma   90.00
#
_symmetry.space_group_name_H-M   'P 1'
#
loop_
_entity.id
_entity.type
_entity.pdbx_description
1 polymer ?
#
loop_
_entity_poly.entity_id
_entity_poly.type
_entity_poly.pdbx_seq_one_letter_code
_entity_poly.pdbx_strand_id
1 'polypeptide(L)' 'MEDLKQGDPKEIREPQPLAQEIWDALVPENFKVPNLPSFDEKTDPLEHLIAVDTQTAIIGVSEPLKCKLLSGTFKDAAL' A
#
# COMPACT_ATOMS: atom_id res chain seq x y z
N MET A 1 -23.55 1.64 -40.89
CA MET A 1 -23.81 0.91 -39.65
C MET A 1 -22.53 0.18 -39.33
N GLU A 2 -21.72 0.77 -38.49
CA GLU A 2 -20.59 0.11 -37.87
C GLU A 2 -20.48 0.71 -36.47
N ASP A 3 -21.01 -0.07 -35.54
CA ASP A 3 -21.12 0.21 -34.12
C ASP A 3 -19.70 0.34 -33.53
N LEU A 4 -19.27 1.59 -33.32
CA LEU A 4 -18.14 1.88 -32.45
C LEU A 4 -18.54 1.47 -31.04
N LYS A 5 -18.17 0.23 -30.67
CA LYS A 5 -18.23 -0.31 -29.32
C LYS A 5 -17.71 0.76 -28.36
N GLN A 6 -18.64 1.27 -27.56
CA GLN A 6 -18.39 2.11 -26.40
C GLN A 6 -17.45 1.31 -25.49
N GLY A 7 -16.16 1.59 -25.57
CA GLY A 7 -15.21 1.10 -24.60
C GLY A 7 -15.66 1.62 -23.25
N ASP A 8 -15.77 0.70 -22.28
CA ASP A 8 -15.97 1.06 -20.88
C ASP A 8 -15.11 2.29 -20.57
N PRO A 9 -15.66 3.35 -19.97
CA PRO A 9 -14.82 4.43 -19.50
C PRO A 9 -13.89 3.80 -18.46
N LYS A 10 -12.67 3.43 -18.89
CA LYS A 10 -11.56 3.15 -17.99
C LYS A 10 -11.54 4.37 -17.10
N GLU A 11 -12.00 4.20 -15.87
CA GLU A 11 -11.89 5.18 -14.82
C GLU A 11 -10.46 5.69 -14.89
N ILE A 12 -10.27 6.92 -15.40
CA ILE A 12 -8.96 7.53 -15.50
C ILE A 12 -8.61 7.89 -14.06
N ARG A 13 -8.15 6.88 -13.32
CA ARG A 13 -7.64 7.05 -11.97
C ARG A 13 -6.43 7.97 -12.07
N GLU A 14 -6.35 8.93 -11.17
CA GLU A 14 -5.17 9.76 -11.05
C GLU A 14 -3.93 8.86 -10.95
N PRO A 15 -2.84 9.17 -11.66
CA PRO A 15 -1.62 8.40 -11.59
C PRO A 15 -1.15 8.38 -10.13
N GLN A 16 -1.03 7.19 -9.57
CA GLN A 16 -0.59 6.96 -8.20
C GLN A 16 0.74 6.19 -8.21
N PRO A 17 1.61 6.38 -7.19
CA PRO A 17 3.01 5.94 -7.24
C PRO A 17 3.25 4.44 -7.05
N LEU A 18 2.26 3.69 -6.56
CA LEU A 18 2.33 2.25 -6.30
C LEU A 18 1.88 1.43 -7.52
N ALA A 19 2.26 0.15 -7.57
CA ALA A 19 1.67 -0.77 -8.53
C ALA A 19 0.17 -0.96 -8.26
N GLN A 20 -0.62 -1.22 -9.30
CA GLN A 20 -2.08 -1.39 -9.19
C GLN A 20 -2.47 -2.49 -8.18
N GLU A 21 -1.71 -3.59 -8.15
CA GLU A 21 -1.90 -4.70 -7.21
C GLU A 21 -1.77 -4.26 -5.75
N ILE A 22 -0.81 -3.40 -5.44
CA ILE A 22 -0.58 -2.85 -4.09
C ILE A 22 -1.68 -1.85 -3.75
N TRP A 23 -2.05 -0.99 -4.70
CA TRP A 23 -3.08 0.02 -4.49
C TRP A 23 -4.46 -0.59 -4.22
N ASP A 24 -4.83 -1.61 -5.00
CA ASP A 24 -6.11 -2.32 -4.88
C ASP A 24 -6.06 -3.46 -3.85
N ALA A 25 -4.95 -3.63 -3.13
CA ALA A 25 -4.84 -4.62 -2.08
C ALA A 25 -6.00 -4.47 -1.08
N LEU A 26 -6.81 -5.53 -0.97
CA LEU A 26 -8.00 -5.55 -0.13
C LEU A 26 -7.60 -5.46 1.33
N VAL A 27 -8.24 -4.55 2.05
CA VAL A 27 -8.17 -4.46 3.51
C VAL A 27 -9.22 -5.38 4.09
N PRO A 28 -8.86 -6.37 4.93
CA PRO A 28 -9.83 -7.28 5.53
C PRO A 28 -10.94 -6.55 6.31
N GLU A 29 -12.14 -7.12 6.33
CA GLU A 29 -13.22 -6.61 7.20
C GLU A 29 -12.78 -6.66 8.67
N ASN A 30 -13.06 -5.61 9.43
CA ASN A 30 -12.61 -5.40 10.82
C ASN A 30 -11.10 -5.23 11.02
N PHE A 31 -10.34 -4.96 9.95
CA PHE A 31 -8.91 -4.67 10.05
C PHE A 31 -8.65 -3.50 11.01
N LYS A 32 -7.93 -3.79 12.09
CA LYS A 32 -7.35 -2.75 12.95
C LYS A 32 -5.96 -2.45 12.42
N VAL A 33 -5.77 -1.22 11.94
CA VAL A 33 -4.47 -0.77 11.46
C VAL A 33 -3.45 -0.96 12.60
N PRO A 34 -2.38 -1.73 12.40
CA PRO A 34 -1.33 -1.87 13.40
C PRO A 34 -0.67 -0.52 13.69
N ASN A 35 -0.19 -0.34 14.92
CA ASN A 35 0.63 0.81 15.26
C ASN A 35 2.05 0.63 14.69
N LEU A 36 2.17 0.87 13.38
CA LEU A 36 3.43 0.77 12.67
C LEU A 36 4.34 1.95 13.05
N PRO A 37 5.65 1.71 13.23
CA PRO A 37 6.60 2.79 13.43
C PRO A 37 6.60 3.70 12.20
N SER A 38 6.82 5.00 12.41
CA SER A 38 7.08 5.92 11.30
C SER A 38 8.57 5.91 10.96
N PHE A 39 8.89 5.91 9.67
CA PHE A 39 10.24 6.11 9.19
C PHE A 39 10.55 7.61 9.15
N ASP A 40 11.58 8.02 9.89
CA ASP A 40 11.96 9.42 10.10
C ASP A 40 13.34 9.76 9.51
N GLU A 41 13.82 8.94 8.57
CA GLU A 41 15.15 9.01 7.91
C GLU A 41 16.35 8.80 8.85
N LYS A 42 16.14 8.75 10.17
CA LYS A 42 17.19 8.53 11.18
C LYS A 42 17.27 7.08 11.60
N THR A 43 16.13 6.40 11.61
CA THR A 43 16.04 4.97 11.87
C THR A 43 16.75 4.21 10.76
N ASP A 44 17.50 3.16 11.11
CA ASP A 44 18.11 2.30 10.10
C ASP A 44 17.00 1.68 9.19
N PRO A 45 17.14 1.74 7.85
CA PRO A 45 16.09 1.27 6.95
C PRO A 45 15.78 -0.23 7.09
N LEU A 46 16.79 -1.05 7.41
CA LEU A 46 16.60 -2.49 7.58
C LEU A 46 15.88 -2.77 8.91
N GLU A 47 16.27 -2.10 9.99
CA GLU A 47 15.57 -2.20 11.28
C GLU A 47 14.10 -1.77 11.15
N HIS A 48 13.82 -0.69 10.42
CA HIS A 48 12.45 -0.25 10.14
C HIS A 48 11.65 -1.31 9.37
N LEU A 49 12.25 -1.88 8.32
CA LEU A 49 11.61 -2.93 7.52
C LEU A 49 11.28 -4.16 8.37
N ILE A 50 12.22 -4.60 9.21
CA ILE A 50 12.02 -5.73 10.13
C ILE A 50 10.90 -5.45 11.12
N ALA A 51 10.83 -4.22 11.67
CA ALA A 51 9.79 -3.83 12.60
C ALA A 51 8.40 -3.85 11.95
N VAL A 52 8.28 -3.33 10.72
CA VAL A 52 7.02 -3.37 9.95
C VAL A 52 6.63 -4.80 9.57
N ASP A 53 7.58 -5.61 9.08
CA ASP A 53 7.30 -7.00 8.71
C ASP A 53 6.86 -7.83 9.91
N THR A 54 7.54 -7.68 11.06
CA THR A 54 7.17 -8.37 12.30
C THR A 54 5.74 -8.05 12.72
N GLN A 55 5.37 -6.76 12.75
CA GLN A 55 4.01 -6.36 13.14
C GLN A 55 2.94 -6.85 12.15
N THR A 56 3.22 -6.80 10.85
CA THR A 56 2.25 -7.22 9.82
C THR A 56 2.14 -8.74 9.72
N ALA A 57 3.20 -9.49 10.00
CA ALA A 57 3.19 -10.95 10.08
C ALA A 57 2.30 -11.46 11.23
N ILE A 58 2.32 -10.78 12.40
CA ILE A 58 1.47 -11.13 13.55
C ILE A 58 -0.03 -11.07 13.19
N ILE A 59 -0.42 -10.10 12.33
CA ILE A 59 -1.81 -9.91 11.91
C ILE A 59 -2.16 -10.74 10.66
N GLY A 60 -1.18 -11.40 10.04
CA GLY A 60 -1.40 -12.22 8.85
C GLY A 60 -1.77 -11.40 7.61
N VAL A 61 -1.19 -10.20 7.48
CA VAL A 61 -1.43 -9.31 6.34
C VAL A 61 -0.84 -9.90 5.05
N SER A 62 -1.57 -9.81 3.94
CA SER A 62 -1.09 -10.23 2.61
C SER A 62 0.05 -9.33 2.12
N GLU A 63 0.98 -9.88 1.34
CA GLU A 63 2.16 -9.12 0.87
C GLU A 63 1.81 -7.79 0.17
N PRO A 64 0.83 -7.72 -0.76
CA PRO A 64 0.46 -6.44 -1.38
C PRO A 64 -0.04 -5.42 -0.36
N LEU A 65 -0.77 -5.86 0.67
CA LEU A 65 -1.23 -4.98 1.74
C LEU A 65 -0.08 -4.57 2.68
N LYS A 66 0.93 -5.42 2.91
CA LYS A 66 2.14 -5.04 3.63
C LYS A 66 2.90 -3.93 2.92
N CYS A 67 3.11 -4.04 1.61
CA CYS A 67 3.75 -2.99 0.80
C CYS A 67 2.96 -1.68 0.87
N LYS A 68 1.63 -1.76 0.81
CA LYS A 68 0.75 -0.60 0.94
C LYS A 68 0.90 0.06 2.32
N LEU A 69 0.90 -0.71 3.39
CA LEU A 69 1.07 -0.21 4.75
C LEU A 69 2.46 0.39 4.97
N LEU A 70 3.52 -0.25 4.47
CA LEU A 70 4.89 0.23 4.53
C LEU A 70 5.02 1.62 3.89
N SER A 71 4.39 1.84 2.73
CA SER A 71 4.41 3.15 2.07
C SER A 71 3.81 4.27 2.94
N GLY A 72 2.83 3.95 3.78
CA GLY A 72 2.22 4.89 4.74
C GLY A 72 3.05 5.13 6.00
N THR A 73 4.16 4.40 6.21
CA THR A 73 5.06 4.64 7.35
C THR A 73 6.05 5.77 7.11
N PHE A 74 6.23 6.18 5.85
CA PHE A 74 7.14 7.25 5.47
C PHE A 74 6.54 8.62 5.82
N LYS A 75 7.27 9.46 6.57
CA LYS A 75 6.86 10.84 6.85
C LYS A 75 7.01 11.74 5.62
N ASP A 76 6.35 12.90 5.64
CA ASP A 76 6.13 14.00 4.67
C ASP A 76 7.15 14.30 3.52
N ALA A 77 8.25 13.57 3.35
CA ALA A 77 9.29 13.79 2.34
C ALA A 77 9.75 12.54 1.55
N ALA A 78 9.20 11.34 1.82
CA ALA A 78 9.64 10.10 1.14
C ALA A 78 8.75 9.65 -0.04
N LEU A 79 7.96 10.57 -0.62
CA LEU A 79 7.20 10.39 -1.86
C LEU A 79 7.73 11.29 -2.98
#